data_AF-A0A8T3SWL2-F1
#
_entry.id   AF-A0A8T3SWL2-F1
#
_cell.length_a   1.000
_cell.length_b   1.000
_cell.length_c   1.000
_cell.angle_alpha   90.00
_cell.angle_beta   90.00
_cell.angle_gamma   90.00
#
_symmetry.space_group_name_H-M   'P 1'
#
loop_
_entity.id
_entity.type
_entity.pdbx_description
1 polymer ?
#
loop_
_entity_poly.entity_id
_entity_poly.type
_entity_poly.pdbx_seq_one_letter_code
_entity_poly.pdbx_strand_id
1 'polypeptide(L)'
;MAWIIGVLIDATLGGGRALSGGDVWRRELADWIPLALIGIAVWIWRWRRVGDRWAVDPVGEAVSTTRRAMLLIALAAGVLAGIAAAGLILYRLFGSIFGISQVGDPVSELSRPVGVLLVAVAVAAYHAIQLRRDQSMRTDLDASRGEPVVAARINLRLSGPPGADPSGVVATLRQQLPPGYDLEALEER
;
A
#
# COMPACT_ATOMS: atom_id res chain seq x y z
N MET A 1 25.00 -15.20 -10.75
CA MET A 1 23.59 -15.21 -11.22
C MET A 1 23.26 -16.24 -12.30
N ALA A 2 24.21 -16.72 -13.12
CA ALA A 2 23.99 -17.93 -13.95
C ALA A 2 23.64 -19.19 -13.14
N TRP A 3 23.97 -19.20 -11.85
CA TRP A 3 23.86 -20.35 -10.96
C TRP A 3 22.47 -20.56 -10.35
N ILE A 4 21.67 -19.52 -10.12
CA ILE A 4 20.26 -19.68 -9.65
C ILE A 4 19.40 -20.27 -10.77
N ILE A 5 19.65 -19.85 -12.01
CA ILE A 5 19.04 -20.44 -13.20
C ILE A 5 19.53 -21.90 -13.35
N GLY A 6 20.82 -22.16 -13.10
CA GLY A 6 21.38 -23.51 -13.08
C GLY A 6 20.72 -24.44 -12.06
N VAL A 7 20.44 -23.96 -10.84
CA VAL A 7 19.78 -24.73 -9.77
C VAL A 7 18.31 -25.02 -10.10
N LEU A 8 17.60 -24.07 -10.72
CA LEU A 8 16.23 -24.28 -11.17
C LEU A 8 16.16 -25.32 -12.31
N ILE A 9 17.17 -25.33 -13.18
CA ILE A 9 17.32 -26.28 -14.30
C ILE A 9 17.75 -27.67 -13.79
N ASP A 10 18.71 -27.76 -12.86
CA ASP A 10 19.19 -29.04 -12.31
C ASP A 10 18.12 -29.73 -11.45
N ALA A 11 17.31 -28.96 -10.72
CA ALA A 11 16.19 -29.48 -9.94
C ALA A 11 15.04 -30.03 -10.82
N THR A 12 14.89 -29.52 -12.05
CA THR A 12 13.87 -29.97 -13.00
C THR A 12 14.37 -31.05 -13.96
N LEU A 13 15.69 -31.14 -14.19
CA LEU A 13 16.33 -32.11 -15.10
C LEU A 13 17.16 -33.20 -14.40
N GLY A 14 17.21 -33.23 -13.06
CA GLY A 14 17.79 -34.33 -12.28
C GLY A 14 19.32 -34.38 -12.22
N GLY A 15 20.01 -33.24 -12.30
CA GLY A 15 21.48 -33.18 -12.25
C GLY A 15 22.05 -33.12 -10.82
N GLY A 16 22.72 -34.19 -10.38
CA GLY A 16 23.23 -34.36 -9.02
C GLY A 16 24.59 -33.71 -8.69
N ARG A 17 25.06 -32.70 -9.44
CA ARG A 17 26.45 -32.19 -9.32
C ARG A 17 26.61 -30.94 -8.44
N ALA A 18 25.53 -30.25 -8.09
CA ALA A 18 25.60 -29.08 -7.19
C ALA A 18 25.67 -29.43 -5.68
N LEU A 19 25.66 -30.71 -5.32
CA LEU A 19 25.48 -31.18 -3.94
C LEU A 19 26.79 -31.45 -3.16
N SER A 20 27.97 -31.33 -3.77
CA SER A 20 29.24 -31.64 -3.10
C SER A 20 29.75 -30.56 -2.13
N GLY A 21 29.12 -29.37 -2.09
CA GLY A 21 29.36 -28.30 -1.10
C GLY A 21 28.30 -28.23 0.01
N GLY A 22 27.56 -29.32 0.24
CA GLY A 22 26.28 -29.33 0.96
C GLY A 22 26.31 -28.92 2.43
N ASP A 23 27.43 -29.06 3.14
CA ASP A 23 27.45 -28.86 4.61
C ASP A 23 27.43 -27.40 5.06
N VAL A 24 28.08 -26.49 4.32
CA VAL A 24 28.11 -25.06 4.67
C VAL A 24 26.78 -24.39 4.34
N TRP A 25 26.23 -24.68 3.16
CA TRP A 25 24.92 -24.18 2.72
C TRP A 25 23.77 -24.72 3.57
N ARG A 26 23.79 -26.02 3.93
CA ARG A 26 22.78 -26.58 4.84
C ARG A 26 22.81 -25.94 6.22
N ARG A 27 23.99 -25.64 6.77
CA ARG A 27 24.10 -25.00 8.09
C ARG A 27 23.55 -23.58 8.08
N GLU A 28 23.96 -22.76 7.11
CA GLU A 28 23.48 -21.37 7.04
C GLU A 28 21.95 -21.31 6.81
N LEU A 29 21.40 -22.18 5.95
CA LEU A 29 19.94 -22.31 5.79
C LEU A 29 19.27 -22.83 7.08
N ALA A 30 19.85 -23.82 7.75
CA ALA A 30 19.30 -24.38 8.98
C ALA A 30 19.26 -23.36 10.11
N ASP A 31 20.17 -22.38 10.12
CA ASP A 31 20.20 -21.33 11.14
C ASP A 31 19.15 -20.24 10.88
N TRP A 32 18.98 -19.80 9.62
CA TRP A 32 18.13 -18.67 9.29
C TRP A 32 16.70 -19.03 8.88
N ILE A 33 16.47 -20.19 8.26
CA ILE A 33 15.11 -20.61 7.84
C ILE A 33 14.16 -20.70 9.04
N PRO A 34 14.50 -21.35 10.17
CA PRO A 34 13.58 -21.45 11.29
C PRO A 34 13.20 -20.07 11.83
N LEU A 35 14.17 -19.17 11.95
CA LEU A 35 13.93 -17.81 12.43
C LEU A 35 13.02 -17.03 11.46
N ALA A 36 13.26 -17.14 10.15
CA ALA A 36 12.43 -16.52 9.13
C ALA A 36 11.00 -17.09 9.15
N LEU A 37 10.84 -18.41 9.25
CA LEU A 37 9.53 -19.07 9.33
C LEU A 37 8.77 -18.65 10.59
N ILE A 38 9.44 -18.59 11.75
CA ILE A 38 8.83 -18.13 13.00
C ILE A 38 8.40 -16.66 12.86
N GLY A 39 9.29 -15.81 12.35
CA GLY A 39 9.00 -14.38 12.12
C GLY A 39 7.79 -14.18 11.20
N ILE A 40 7.76 -14.89 10.08
CA ILE A 40 6.64 -14.87 9.12
C ILE A 40 5.36 -15.40 9.78
N ALA A 41 5.42 -16.53 10.49
CA ALA A 41 4.25 -17.12 11.13
C ALA A 41 3.65 -16.19 12.20
N VAL A 42 4.50 -15.58 13.05
CA VAL A 42 4.08 -14.60 14.06
C VAL A 42 3.50 -13.36 13.40
N TRP A 43 4.12 -12.86 12.34
CA TRP A 43 3.63 -11.72 11.56
C TRP A 43 2.25 -12.02 10.98
N ILE A 44 2.09 -13.14 10.26
CA ILE A 44 0.81 -13.56 9.68
C ILE A 44 -0.26 -13.71 10.77
N TRP A 45 0.05 -14.40 11.87
CA TRP A 45 -0.90 -14.61 12.95
C TRP A 45 -1.37 -13.29 13.57
N ARG A 46 -0.43 -12.38 13.86
CA ARG A 46 -0.74 -11.06 14.42
C ARG A 46 -1.58 -10.23 13.45
N TRP A 47 -1.26 -10.25 12.17
CA TRP A 47 -1.99 -9.46 11.17
C TRP A 47 -3.35 -10.04 10.81
N ARG A 48 -3.52 -11.36 10.83
CA ARG A 48 -4.85 -11.98 10.71
C ARG A 48 -5.78 -11.50 11.82
N ARG A 49 -5.31 -11.49 13.07
CA ARG A 49 -6.11 -10.98 14.21
C ARG A 49 -6.53 -9.52 14.05
N VAL A 50 -5.68 -8.68 13.47
CA VAL A 50 -6.02 -7.27 13.18
C VAL A 50 -7.02 -7.20 12.03
N GLY A 51 -6.85 -8.02 11.00
CA GLY A 51 -7.80 -8.16 9.89
C GLY A 51 -9.19 -8.62 10.34
N ASP A 52 -9.25 -9.59 11.25
CA ASP A 52 -10.51 -10.10 11.81
C ASP A 52 -11.29 -9.00 12.54
N ARG A 53 -10.60 -8.16 13.33
CA ARG A 53 -11.22 -7.00 14.00
C ARG A 53 -11.73 -5.96 13.00
N TRP A 54 -10.92 -5.68 11.98
CA TRP A 54 -11.30 -4.77 10.91
C TRP A 54 -12.51 -5.28 10.10
N ALA A 55 -12.68 -6.59 9.95
CA ALA A 55 -13.84 -7.17 9.28
C ALA A 55 -15.14 -7.01 10.10
N VAL A 56 -15.05 -6.94 11.43
CA VAL A 56 -16.20 -6.75 12.32
C VAL A 56 -16.63 -5.28 12.39
N ASP A 57 -15.67 -4.36 12.51
CA ASP A 57 -15.94 -2.90 12.54
C ASP A 57 -14.92 -2.13 11.68
N PRO A 58 -15.12 -2.09 10.35
CA PRO A 58 -14.19 -1.41 9.45
C PRO A 58 -14.10 0.10 9.72
N VAL A 59 -15.23 0.73 10.06
CA VAL A 59 -15.36 2.17 10.25
C VAL A 59 -14.70 2.63 11.55
N GLY A 60 -15.01 1.96 12.67
CA GLY A 60 -14.38 2.27 13.96
C GLY A 60 -12.87 2.05 13.93
N GLU A 61 -12.41 0.97 13.29
CA GLU A 61 -10.99 0.69 13.13
C GLU A 61 -10.28 1.68 12.20
N ALA A 62 -10.93 2.15 11.12
CA ALA A 62 -10.35 3.16 10.22
C ALA A 62 -10.12 4.51 10.92
N VAL A 63 -10.99 4.89 11.86
CA VAL A 63 -10.86 6.14 12.63
C VAL A 63 -9.86 6.00 13.79
N SER A 64 -9.57 4.77 14.23
CA SER A 64 -8.64 4.49 15.34
C SER A 64 -7.25 5.12 15.18
N THR A 65 -6.88 5.96 16.14
CA THR A 65 -5.54 6.58 16.22
C THR A 65 -4.46 5.53 16.47
N THR A 66 -4.76 4.51 17.28
CA THR A 66 -3.82 3.44 17.61
C THR A 66 -3.47 2.59 16.39
N ARG A 67 -4.48 2.21 15.58
CA ARG A 67 -4.25 1.45 14.35
C ARG A 67 -3.42 2.25 13.36
N ARG A 68 -3.72 3.53 13.19
CA ARG A 68 -2.95 4.46 12.34
C ARG A 68 -1.49 4.57 12.80
N ALA A 69 -1.25 4.77 14.09
CA ALA A 69 0.10 4.85 14.64
C ALA A 69 0.88 3.55 14.40
N MET A 70 0.27 2.38 14.63
CA MET A 70 0.88 1.08 14.35
C MET A 70 1.26 0.91 12.88
N LEU A 71 0.34 1.26 11.96
CA LEU A 71 0.61 1.18 10.51
C LEU A 71 1.74 2.12 10.08
N LEU A 72 1.77 3.34 10.61
CA LEU A 72 2.82 4.32 10.32
C LEU A 72 4.19 3.86 10.86
N ILE A 73 4.24 3.30 12.06
CA ILE A 73 5.47 2.75 12.63
C ILE A 73 5.97 1.58 11.78
N ALA A 74 5.09 0.65 11.39
CA ALA A 74 5.45 -0.49 10.55
C ALA A 74 5.94 -0.04 9.16
N LEU A 75 5.26 0.94 8.56
CA LEU A 75 5.67 1.53 7.30
C LEU A 75 7.03 2.24 7.41
N ALA A 76 7.24 3.05 8.45
CA ALA A 76 8.50 3.75 8.69
C ALA A 76 9.65 2.75 8.88
N ALA A 77 9.45 1.70 9.67
CA ALA A 77 10.43 0.63 9.86
C ALA A 77 10.79 -0.07 8.53
N GLY A 78 9.79 -0.38 7.70
CA GLY A 78 10.00 -0.96 6.37
C GLY A 78 10.78 -0.02 5.45
N VAL A 79 10.44 1.26 5.41
CA VAL A 79 11.14 2.27 4.61
C VAL A 79 12.59 2.43 5.07
N LEU A 80 12.83 2.55 6.38
CA LEU A 80 14.18 2.68 6.95
C LEU A 80 15.05 1.45 6.65
N ALA A 81 14.50 0.24 6.81
CA ALA A 81 15.18 -0.99 6.45
C ALA A 81 15.50 -1.05 4.95
N GLY A 82 14.56 -0.63 4.10
CA GLY A 82 14.74 -0.54 2.66
C GLY A 82 15.85 0.45 2.26
N ILE A 83 15.88 1.63 2.87
CA ILE A 83 16.92 2.65 2.64
C ILE A 83 18.30 2.10 3.05
N ALA A 84 18.40 1.48 4.23
CA ALA A 84 19.66 0.89 4.69
C ALA A 84 20.15 -0.22 3.75
N ALA A 85 19.26 -1.12 3.34
CA ALA A 85 19.57 -2.19 2.41
C ALA A 85 19.98 -1.67 1.02
N ALA A 86 19.26 -0.69 0.49
CA ALA A 86 19.60 -0.03 -0.77
C ALA A 86 20.97 0.67 -0.70
N GLY A 87 21.24 1.37 0.41
CA GLY A 87 22.54 2.00 0.65
C GLY A 87 23.69 0.99 0.65
N LEU A 88 23.50 -0.17 1.30
CA LEU A 88 24.48 -1.26 1.28
C LEU A 88 24.69 -1.85 -0.12
N ILE A 89 23.62 -2.02 -0.90
CA ILE A 89 23.70 -2.51 -2.29
C ILE A 89 24.50 -1.51 -3.14
N LEU A 90 24.16 -0.22 -3.07
CA LEU A 90 24.84 0.84 -3.82
C LEU A 90 26.32 0.95 -3.43
N TYR A 91 26.61 0.90 -2.12
CA TYR A 91 27.99 0.91 -1.62
C TYR A 91 28.83 -0.22 -2.23
N ARG A 92 28.29 -1.45 -2.28
CA ARG A 92 28.97 -2.59 -2.89
C ARG A 92 29.09 -2.48 -4.40
N LEU A 93 28.02 -2.03 -5.07
CA LEU A 93 28.03 -1.84 -6.52
C LEU A 93 29.11 -0.83 -6.93
N PHE A 94 29.22 0.29 -6.22
CA PHE A 94 30.27 1.27 -6.45
C PHE A 94 31.65 0.73 -6.10
N GLY A 95 31.81 0.01 -4.98
CA GLY A 95 33.06 -0.66 -4.64
C GLY A 95 33.56 -1.59 -5.77
N SER A 96 32.64 -2.36 -6.36
CA SER A 96 32.93 -3.23 -7.50
C SER A 96 33.34 -2.46 -8.76
N ILE A 97 32.71 -1.32 -9.05
CA ILE A 97 33.03 -0.48 -10.22
C ILE A 97 34.40 0.19 -10.06
N PHE A 98 34.74 0.63 -8.85
CA PHE A 98 36.03 1.27 -8.55
C PHE A 98 37.19 0.28 -8.34
N GLY A 99 36.97 -1.02 -8.51
CA GLY A 99 38.00 -2.03 -8.34
C GLY A 99 38.48 -2.19 -6.89
N ILE A 100 37.67 -1.76 -5.91
CA ILE A 100 37.95 -1.99 -4.50
C ILE A 100 37.66 -3.47 -4.23
N SER A 101 38.70 -4.29 -4.25
CA SER A 101 38.60 -5.72 -3.97
C SER A 101 38.10 -5.94 -2.54
N GLN A 102 36.83 -6.29 -2.40
CA GLN A 102 36.25 -6.73 -1.14
C GLN A 102 36.67 -8.17 -0.85
N VAL A 103 36.96 -8.48 0.42
CA VAL A 103 37.38 -9.80 0.87
C VAL A 103 36.14 -10.70 0.95
N GLY A 104 35.80 -11.40 -0.13
CA GLY A 104 34.66 -12.31 -0.17
C GLY A 104 34.13 -12.63 -1.57
N ASP A 105 33.10 -13.49 -1.63
CA ASP A 105 32.33 -13.73 -2.86
C ASP A 105 31.31 -12.59 -3.06
N PRO A 106 31.41 -11.79 -4.13
CA PRO A 106 30.52 -10.65 -4.38
C PRO A 106 29.04 -11.05 -4.49
N VAL A 107 28.74 -12.29 -4.89
CA VAL A 107 27.36 -12.78 -5.00
C VAL A 107 26.75 -13.04 -3.62
N SER A 108 27.46 -13.78 -2.76
CA SER A 108 27.06 -14.01 -1.37
C SER A 108 26.89 -12.69 -0.59
N GLU A 109 27.78 -11.75 -0.85
CA GLU A 109 27.80 -10.43 -0.24
C GLU A 109 26.59 -9.54 -0.57
N LEU A 110 26.06 -9.65 -1.80
CA LEU A 110 24.88 -8.91 -2.24
C LEU A 110 23.56 -9.59 -1.83
N SER A 111 23.59 -10.90 -1.61
CA SER A 111 22.38 -11.71 -1.32
C SER A 111 21.62 -11.22 -0.08
N ARG A 112 22.35 -10.91 1.01
CA ARG A 112 21.78 -10.45 2.28
C ARG A 112 21.03 -9.12 2.15
N PRO A 113 21.67 -8.01 1.70
CA PRO A 113 20.96 -6.74 1.59
C PRO A 113 19.85 -6.78 0.52
N VAL A 114 19.98 -7.58 -0.54
CA VAL A 114 18.88 -7.80 -1.50
C VAL A 114 17.69 -8.49 -0.83
N GLY A 115 17.92 -9.56 -0.05
CA GLY A 115 16.87 -10.23 0.70
C GLY A 115 16.17 -9.30 1.69
N VAL A 116 16.93 -8.49 2.43
CA VAL A 116 16.38 -7.47 3.35
C VAL A 116 15.55 -6.44 2.57
N LEU A 117 16.04 -5.95 1.43
CA LEU A 117 15.32 -4.99 0.60
C LEU A 117 13.98 -5.55 0.12
N LEU A 118 13.95 -6.79 -0.35
CA LEU A 118 12.72 -7.45 -0.82
C LEU A 118 11.68 -7.55 0.31
N VAL A 119 12.10 -8.01 1.49
CA VAL A 119 11.20 -8.11 2.66
C VAL A 119 10.72 -6.72 3.10
N ALA A 120 11.62 -5.74 3.17
CA ALA A 120 11.31 -4.37 3.55
C ALA A 120 10.29 -3.73 2.60
N VAL A 121 10.46 -3.91 1.30
CA VAL A 121 9.53 -3.45 0.27
C VAL A 121 8.18 -4.14 0.39
N ALA A 122 8.15 -5.47 0.56
CA ALA A 122 6.90 -6.21 0.71
C ALA A 122 6.11 -5.77 1.95
N VAL A 123 6.80 -5.60 3.09
CA VAL A 123 6.23 -5.09 4.33
C VAL A 123 5.73 -3.66 4.14
N ALA A 124 6.55 -2.75 3.62
CA ALA A 124 6.15 -1.36 3.40
C ALA A 124 4.94 -1.25 2.47
N ALA A 125 4.93 -1.98 1.35
CA ALA A 125 3.83 -2.00 0.40
C ALA A 125 2.53 -2.49 1.05
N TYR A 126 2.58 -3.61 1.79
CA TYR A 126 1.42 -4.14 2.50
C TYR A 126 0.81 -3.09 3.46
N HIS A 127 1.63 -2.47 4.31
CA HIS A 127 1.13 -1.49 5.29
C HIS A 127 0.68 -0.18 4.63
N ALA A 128 1.32 0.24 3.53
CA ALA A 128 0.89 1.41 2.77
C ALA A 128 -0.49 1.21 2.13
N ILE A 129 -0.77 0.01 1.58
CA ILE A 129 -2.09 -0.32 1.02
C ILE A 129 -3.15 -0.26 2.12
N GLN A 130 -2.88 -0.84 3.30
CA GLN A 130 -3.82 -0.81 4.42
C GLN A 130 -4.07 0.62 4.92
N LEU A 131 -3.02 1.45 5.01
CA LEU A 131 -3.16 2.85 5.40
C LEU A 131 -3.98 3.67 4.40
N ARG A 132 -3.78 3.44 3.09
CA ARG A 132 -4.58 4.09 2.03
C ARG A 132 -6.05 3.72 2.11
N ARG A 133 -6.37 2.46 2.39
CA ARG A 133 -7.75 1.99 2.59
C ARG A 133 -8.44 2.67 3.77
N ASP A 134 -7.74 2.81 4.90
CA ASP A 134 -8.31 3.54 6.04
C ASP A 134 -8.54 5.02 5.71
N GLN A 135 -7.60 5.65 5.00
CA GLN A 135 -7.69 7.04 4.61
C GLN A 135 -8.89 7.29 3.71
N SER A 136 -9.12 6.43 2.70
CA SER A 136 -10.30 6.56 1.83
C SER A 136 -11.60 6.48 2.64
N MET A 137 -11.70 5.54 3.59
CA MET A 137 -12.91 5.41 4.42
C MET A 137 -13.13 6.63 5.30
N ARG A 138 -12.07 7.21 5.89
CA ARG A 138 -12.18 8.44 6.69
C ARG A 138 -12.66 9.61 5.85
N THR A 139 -12.11 9.77 4.64
CA THR A 139 -12.54 10.82 3.71
C THR A 139 -14.02 10.67 3.34
N ASP A 140 -14.50 9.46 3.05
CA ASP A 140 -15.91 9.21 2.73
C ASP A 140 -16.83 9.52 3.92
N LEU A 141 -16.41 9.19 5.14
CA LEU A 141 -17.13 9.50 6.37
C LEU A 141 -17.18 11.00 6.64
N ASP A 142 -16.07 11.71 6.43
CA ASP A 142 -15.99 13.15 6.62
C ASP A 142 -16.84 13.88 5.55
N ALA A 143 -16.88 13.39 4.31
CA ALA A 143 -17.77 13.89 3.27
C ALA A 143 -19.25 13.68 3.66
N SER A 144 -19.61 12.49 4.15
CA SER A 144 -20.98 12.18 4.59
C SER A 144 -21.43 13.00 5.81
N ARG A 145 -20.48 13.49 6.64
CA ARG A 145 -20.77 14.39 7.77
C ARG A 145 -20.84 15.86 7.35
N GLY A 146 -20.07 16.24 6.34
CA GLY A 146 -19.94 17.62 5.84
C GLY A 146 -20.96 18.00 4.79
N GLU A 147 -21.61 17.03 4.13
CA GLU A 147 -22.79 17.32 3.32
C GLU A 147 -23.90 17.84 4.24
N PRO A 148 -24.38 19.09 4.08
CA PRO A 148 -25.70 19.43 4.61
C PRO A 148 -26.65 18.39 4.03
N VAL A 149 -27.56 17.84 4.83
CA VAL A 149 -28.55 16.85 4.38
C VAL A 149 -29.43 17.51 3.30
N VAL A 150 -28.96 17.54 2.06
CA VAL A 150 -29.72 17.93 0.88
C VAL A 150 -30.58 16.72 0.58
N ALA A 151 -31.72 16.65 1.25
CA ALA A 151 -32.59 15.47 1.25
C ALA A 151 -32.99 15.02 -0.16
N ALA A 152 -32.99 15.93 -1.16
CA ALA A 152 -33.11 15.63 -2.58
C ALA A 152 -32.66 16.82 -3.44
N ARG A 153 -32.02 16.55 -4.58
CA ARG A 153 -31.92 17.52 -5.69
C ARG A 153 -32.92 17.13 -6.77
N ILE A 154 -33.74 18.08 -7.21
CA ILE A 154 -34.72 17.88 -8.28
C ILE A 154 -34.36 18.77 -9.46
N ASN A 155 -34.13 18.17 -10.63
CA ASN A 155 -33.90 18.92 -11.87
C ASN A 155 -35.25 19.36 -12.46
N LEU A 156 -35.48 20.66 -12.50
CA LEU A 156 -36.67 21.25 -13.11
C LEU A 156 -36.29 21.87 -14.46
N ARG A 157 -36.96 21.45 -15.54
CA ARG A 157 -36.80 22.06 -16.86
C ARG A 157 -37.94 23.05 -17.09
N LEU A 158 -37.60 24.32 -17.26
CA LEU A 158 -38.56 25.38 -17.60
C LEU A 158 -38.59 25.57 -19.11
N SER A 159 -39.77 25.47 -19.73
CA SER A 159 -39.99 25.74 -21.16
C SER A 159 -41.08 26.80 -21.33
N GLY A 160 -40.85 27.80 -22.19
CA GLY A 160 -41.77 28.92 -22.41
C GLY A 160 -41.90 29.35 -23.87
N PRO A 161 -42.89 30.20 -24.20
CA PRO A 161 -43.11 30.70 -25.55
C PRO A 161 -41.98 31.62 -26.04
N PRO A 162 -41.78 31.76 -27.36
CA PRO A 162 -40.74 32.62 -27.92
C PRO A 162 -40.95 34.08 -27.51
N GLY A 163 -39.94 34.67 -26.85
CA GLY A 163 -39.98 36.03 -26.29
C GLY A 163 -40.36 36.11 -24.80
N ALA A 164 -40.60 34.98 -24.14
CA ALA A 164 -40.74 34.96 -22.67
C ALA A 164 -39.42 35.25 -21.97
N ASP A 165 -39.48 35.83 -20.76
CA ASP A 165 -38.34 36.09 -19.90
C ASP A 165 -38.16 34.93 -18.87
N PRO A 166 -37.35 33.90 -19.17
CA PRO A 166 -37.11 32.79 -18.24
C PRO A 166 -36.42 33.24 -16.96
N SER A 167 -35.59 34.28 -17.02
CA SER A 167 -34.85 34.83 -15.88
C SER A 167 -35.81 35.44 -14.85
N GLY A 168 -36.83 36.16 -15.32
CA GLY A 168 -37.91 36.69 -14.48
C GLY A 168 -38.68 35.59 -13.75
N VAL A 169 -38.99 34.48 -14.43
CA VAL A 169 -39.71 33.34 -13.83
C VAL A 169 -38.87 32.66 -12.75
N VAL A 170 -37.58 32.42 -13.00
CA VAL A 170 -36.66 31.84 -12.00
C VAL A 170 -36.55 32.75 -10.76
N ALA A 171 -36.50 34.08 -10.96
CA ALA A 171 -36.46 35.03 -9.85
C ALA A 171 -37.74 34.98 -9.00
N THR A 172 -38.92 34.87 -9.61
CA THR A 172 -40.19 34.71 -8.88
C THR A 172 -40.24 33.38 -8.12
N LEU A 173 -39.80 32.27 -8.74
CA LEU A 173 -39.74 30.96 -8.08
C LEU A 173 -38.83 30.98 -6.86
N ARG A 174 -37.67 31.64 -6.96
CA ARG A 174 -36.74 31.78 -5.83
C ARG A 174 -37.34 32.55 -4.65
N GLN A 175 -38.20 33.55 -4.92
CA GLN A 175 -38.90 34.29 -3.85
C GLN A 175 -39.99 33.48 -3.15
N GLN A 176 -40.55 32.46 -3.81
CA GLN A 176 -41.62 31.64 -3.26
C GLN A 176 -41.12 30.35 -2.58
N LEU A 177 -39.80 30.10 -2.58
CA LEU A 177 -39.24 28.91 -1.95
C LEU A 177 -39.38 28.96 -0.41
N PRO A 178 -39.74 27.83 0.23
CA PRO A 178 -39.68 27.72 1.68
C PRO A 178 -38.24 27.90 2.20
N PRO A 179 -38.05 28.33 3.46
CA PRO A 179 -36.73 28.44 4.06
C PRO A 179 -35.99 27.10 4.02
N GLY A 180 -34.74 27.12 3.56
CA GLY A 180 -33.89 25.93 3.43
C GLY A 180 -33.87 25.28 2.05
N TYR A 181 -34.67 25.76 1.09
CA TYR A 181 -34.59 25.35 -0.32
C TYR A 181 -33.77 26.38 -1.10
N ASP A 182 -32.97 25.90 -2.06
CA ASP A 182 -32.21 26.74 -2.99
C ASP A 182 -32.52 26.33 -4.43
N LEU A 183 -32.42 27.31 -5.34
CA LEU A 183 -32.67 27.15 -6.77
C LEU A 183 -31.41 27.58 -7.52
N GLU A 184 -30.84 26.67 -8.31
CA GLU A 184 -29.70 26.94 -9.18
C GLU A 184 -30.15 26.83 -10.64
N ALA A 185 -29.84 27.84 -11.46
CA ALA A 185 -30.18 27.85 -12.88
C ALA A 185 -28.99 27.32 -13.69
N LEU A 186 -29.16 26.19 -14.37
CA LEU A 186 -28.17 25.62 -15.28
C LEU A 186 -28.53 26.02 -16.72
N GLU A 187 -27.77 26.93 -17.32
CA GLU A 187 -27.89 27.24 -18.74
C GLU A 187 -27.22 26.13 -19.56
N GLU A 188 -28.02 25.32 -20.28
CA GLU A 188 -27.50 24.45 -21.34
C GLU A 188 -26.99 25.33 -22.48
N ARG A 189 -25.67 25.36 -22.66
CA ARG A 189 -24.96 26.17 -23.65
C ARG A 189 -24.99 25.58 -25.04
#